data_AF-A0A933YXJ2-F1
#
_entry.id   AF-A0A933YXJ2-F1
#
_cell.length_a   1.000
_cell.length_b   1.000
_cell.length_c   1.000
_cell.angle_alpha   90.00
_cell.angle_beta   90.00
_cell.angle_gamma   90.00
#
_symmetry.space_group_name_H-M   'P 1'
#
loop_
_entity.id
_entity.type
_entity.pdbx_description
1 polymer ?
#
loop_
_entity_poly.entity_id
_entity_poly.type
_entity_poly.pdbx_seq_one_letter_code
_entity_poly.pdbx_strand_id
1 'polypeptide(L)'
;MKKLVIFAIGSYTLLMLASLVYAQASAAKLAAKACSACHSTERICEKLGKRTPEVWLQTVQRMQGNGAQMTDAEVTTIAEYLATAKPGAKPLCQ
;
A
#
# COMPACT_ATOMS: atom_id res chain seq x y z
N MET A 1 21.83 31.78 -12.63
CA MET A 1 22.15 30.57 -11.82
C MET A 1 21.13 30.29 -10.73
N LYS A 2 20.84 31.21 -9.78
CA LYS A 2 19.82 30.99 -8.72
C LYS A 2 18.43 30.55 -9.22
N LYS A 3 17.91 31.17 -10.28
CA LYS A 3 16.64 30.77 -10.90
C LYS A 3 16.69 29.35 -11.49
N LEU A 4 17.80 28.99 -12.15
CA LEU A 4 18.01 27.65 -12.70
C LEU A 4 18.05 26.56 -11.61
N VAL A 5 18.69 26.87 -10.48
CA VAL A 5 18.79 25.98 -9.32
C VAL A 5 17.41 25.78 -8.66
N ILE A 6 16.62 26.84 -8.51
CA ILE A 6 15.25 26.74 -7.95
C ILE A 6 14.34 25.88 -8.84
N PHE A 7 14.41 26.07 -10.16
CA PHE A 7 13.65 25.25 -11.11
C PHE A 7 14.07 23.77 -11.08
N ALA A 8 15.36 23.48 -10.97
CA ALA A 8 15.86 22.11 -10.88
C ALA A 8 15.45 21.40 -9.57
N ILE A 9 15.45 22.12 -8.43
CA ILE A 9 14.98 21.57 -7.15
C ILE A 9 13.46 21.34 -7.19
N GLY A 10 12.70 22.28 -7.76
CA GLY A 10 11.26 22.14 -7.93
C GLY A 10 10.86 20.97 -8.81
N SER A 11 11.58 20.74 -9.93
CA SER A 11 11.31 19.59 -10.79
C SER A 11 11.66 18.26 -10.12
N TYR A 12 12.80 18.19 -9.41
CA TYR A 12 13.21 16.98 -8.71
C TYR A 12 12.26 16.59 -7.56
N THR A 13 11.84 17.57 -6.77
CA THR A 13 10.87 17.34 -5.68
C THR A 13 9.52 16.86 -6.22
N LEU A 14 9.04 17.43 -7.33
CA LEU A 14 7.82 16.97 -7.99
C LEU A 14 7.92 15.53 -8.50
N LEU A 15 9.06 15.16 -9.11
CA LEU A 15 9.31 13.79 -9.59
C LEU A 15 9.32 12.77 -8.46
N MET A 16 9.90 13.12 -7.30
CA MET A 16 9.91 12.24 -6.12
C MET A 16 8.51 12.02 -5.55
N LEU A 17 7.70 13.07 -5.45
CA LEU A 17 6.31 12.94 -5.01
C LEU A 17 5.48 12.06 -5.95
N ALA A 18 5.65 12.21 -7.26
CA ALA A 18 4.97 11.37 -8.24
C ALA A 18 5.33 9.89 -8.09
N SER A 19 6.61 9.59 -7.82
CA SER A 19 7.09 8.22 -7.62
C SER A 19 6.45 7.55 -6.40
N LEU A 20 6.33 8.28 -5.28
CA LEU A 20 5.68 7.78 -4.07
C LEU A 20 4.18 7.52 -4.29
N VAL A 21 3.48 8.43 -4.97
CA VAL A 21 2.06 8.25 -5.29
C VAL A 21 1.85 7.02 -6.17
N TYR A 22 2.75 6.80 -7.15
CA TYR A 22 2.70 5.63 -8.00
C TYR A 22 2.93 4.33 -7.21
N ALA A 23 3.91 4.31 -6.31
CA ALA A 23 4.18 3.16 -5.44
C ALA A 23 2.99 2.84 -4.51
N GLN A 24 2.34 3.85 -3.92
CA GLN A 24 1.16 3.63 -3.09
C GLN A 24 -0.01 3.07 -3.91
N ALA A 25 -0.21 3.57 -5.13
CA ALA A 25 -1.25 3.10 -6.03
C ALA A 25 -1.02 1.66 -6.49
N SER A 26 0.24 1.29 -6.77
CA SER A 26 0.60 -0.09 -7.13
C SER A 26 0.37 -1.05 -5.97
N ALA A 27 0.77 -0.67 -4.75
CA ALA A 27 0.53 -1.47 -3.55
C ALA A 27 -0.97 -1.64 -3.25
N ALA A 28 -1.79 -0.60 -3.43
CA ALA A 28 -3.24 -0.68 -3.27
C ALA A 28 -3.89 -1.68 -4.24
N LYS A 29 -3.45 -1.68 -5.50
CA LYS A 29 -3.92 -2.60 -6.53
C LYS A 29 -3.47 -4.04 -6.26
N LEU A 30 -2.23 -4.22 -5.82
CA LEU A 30 -1.69 -5.51 -5.41
C LEU A 30 -2.50 -6.10 -4.25
N ALA A 31 -2.73 -5.31 -3.19
CA ALA A 31 -3.54 -5.71 -2.04
C ALA A 31 -4.96 -6.08 -2.46
N ALA A 32 -5.62 -5.26 -3.29
CA ALA A 32 -6.96 -5.55 -3.77
C ALA A 32 -7.01 -6.88 -4.55
N LYS A 33 -6.06 -7.12 -5.46
CA LYS A 33 -5.97 -8.36 -6.24
C LYS A 33 -5.75 -9.58 -5.36
N ALA A 34 -4.79 -9.51 -4.43
CA ALA A 34 -4.43 -10.66 -3.61
C ALA A 34 -5.50 -10.98 -2.55
N CYS A 35 -6.00 -9.98 -1.85
CA CYS A 35 -6.88 -10.18 -0.69
C CYS A 35 -8.33 -10.53 -1.07
N SER A 36 -8.79 -10.16 -2.28
CA SER A 36 -10.14 -10.50 -2.76
C SER A 36 -10.25 -11.87 -3.44
N ALA A 37 -9.12 -12.56 -3.65
CA ALA A 37 -9.09 -13.81 -4.39
C ALA A 37 -9.77 -14.98 -3.67
N CYS A 38 -9.86 -14.94 -2.33
CA CYS A 38 -10.39 -16.05 -1.53
C CYS A 38 -11.67 -15.70 -0.77
N HIS A 39 -11.83 -14.46 -0.32
CA HIS A 39 -12.99 -13.99 0.45
C HIS A 39 -13.12 -12.47 0.38
N SER A 40 -14.20 -11.92 0.95
CA SER A 40 -14.43 -10.48 1.05
C SER A 40 -13.30 -9.73 1.76
N THR A 41 -13.07 -8.47 1.37
CA THR A 41 -12.10 -7.54 1.96
C THR A 41 -12.69 -6.67 3.08
N GLU A 42 -13.98 -6.82 3.39
CA GLU A 42 -14.72 -5.99 4.36
C GLU A 42 -14.02 -5.88 5.72
N ARG A 43 -13.56 -7.01 6.29
CA ARG A 43 -12.83 -7.00 7.57
C ARG A 43 -11.52 -6.24 7.51
N ILE A 44 -10.87 -6.18 6.35
CA ILE A 44 -9.66 -5.37 6.16
C ILE A 44 -10.06 -3.89 6.23
N CYS A 45 -11.11 -3.53 5.49
CA CYS A 45 -11.64 -2.16 5.38
C CYS A 45 -12.11 -1.60 6.73
N GLU A 46 -12.77 -2.40 7.56
CA GLU A 46 -13.19 -2.00 8.91
C GLU A 46 -12.02 -1.68 9.87
N LYS A 47 -10.84 -2.24 9.60
CA LYS A 47 -9.66 -2.15 10.46
C LYS A 47 -8.60 -1.17 9.96
N LEU A 48 -8.77 -0.60 8.77
CA LEU A 48 -7.89 0.47 8.27
C LEU A 48 -7.87 1.66 9.25
N GLY A 49 -6.68 2.20 9.51
CA GLY A 49 -6.47 3.27 10.50
C GLY A 49 -6.60 2.84 11.97
N LYS A 50 -6.80 1.55 12.29
CA LYS A 50 -7.02 1.03 13.66
C LYS A 50 -6.00 -0.02 14.09
N ARG A 51 -5.02 -0.35 13.25
CA ARG A 51 -4.04 -1.42 13.47
C ARG A 51 -2.64 -0.90 13.24
N THR A 52 -1.69 -1.43 14.00
CA THR A 52 -0.27 -1.10 13.85
C THR A 52 0.34 -1.84 12.65
N PRO A 53 1.50 -1.40 12.14
CA PRO A 53 2.22 -2.10 11.07
C PRO A 53 2.50 -3.57 11.38
N GLU A 54 2.87 -3.89 12.63
CA GLU A 54 3.22 -5.25 13.05
C GLU A 54 2.02 -6.19 12.97
N VAL A 55 0.83 -5.69 13.36
CA VAL A 55 -0.42 -6.46 13.29
C VAL A 55 -0.82 -6.72 11.83
N TRP A 56 -0.58 -5.75 10.94
CA TRP A 56 -0.80 -5.95 9.51
C TRP A 56 0.15 -6.97 8.92
N LEU A 57 1.45 -6.89 9.23
CA LEU A 57 2.44 -7.85 8.76
C LEU A 57 2.07 -9.28 9.15
N GLN A 58 1.74 -9.51 10.43
CA GLN A 58 1.26 -10.81 10.92
C GLN A 58 0.00 -11.27 10.18
N THR A 59 -0.92 -10.36 9.89
CA THR A 59 -2.15 -10.66 9.16
C THR A 59 -1.86 -11.13 7.74
N VAL A 60 -0.99 -10.42 7.02
CA VAL A 60 -0.64 -10.74 5.63
C VAL A 60 0.15 -12.04 5.56
N GLN A 61 1.14 -12.24 6.44
CA GLN A 61 1.88 -13.51 6.56
C GLN A 61 0.97 -14.70 6.83
N ARG A 62 -0.03 -14.54 7.71
CA ARG A 62 -1.03 -15.59 7.97
C ARG A 62 -1.85 -15.90 6.71
N MET A 63 -2.19 -14.92 5.88
CA MET A 63 -2.91 -15.15 4.62
C MET A 63 -2.03 -15.82 3.57
N GLN A 64 -0.75 -15.45 3.48
CA GLN A 64 0.23 -16.15 2.64
C GLN A 64 0.33 -17.63 3.05
N GLY A 65 0.46 -17.92 4.35
CA GLY A 65 0.49 -19.30 4.87
C GLY A 65 -0.80 -20.10 4.62
N ASN A 66 -1.94 -19.41 4.49
CA ASN A 66 -3.23 -20.01 4.13
C ASN A 66 -3.40 -20.20 2.62
N GLY A 67 -2.39 -19.90 1.80
CA GLY A 67 -2.38 -20.14 0.36
C GLY A 67 -2.61 -18.92 -0.52
N ALA A 68 -2.67 -17.70 0.05
CA ALA A 68 -2.67 -16.49 -0.76
C ALA A 68 -1.36 -16.39 -1.55
N GLN A 69 -1.46 -16.25 -2.87
CA GLN A 69 -0.31 -16.22 -3.76
C GLN A 69 0.35 -14.83 -3.74
N MET A 70 1.42 -14.70 -2.96
CA MET A 70 2.21 -13.48 -2.80
C MET A 70 3.65 -13.83 -2.41
N THR A 71 4.61 -13.11 -2.98
CA THR A 71 6.03 -13.20 -2.60
C THR A 71 6.28 -12.49 -1.26
N ASP A 72 7.41 -12.79 -0.60
CA ASP A 72 7.75 -12.16 0.68
C ASP A 72 7.91 -10.64 0.56
N ALA A 73 8.38 -10.15 -0.59
CA ALA A 73 8.46 -8.71 -0.87
C ALA A 73 7.07 -8.07 -1.00
N GLU A 74 6.13 -8.77 -1.63
CA GLU A 74 4.74 -8.33 -1.74
C GLU A 74 4.03 -8.35 -0.38
N VAL A 75 4.33 -9.33 0.49
CA VAL A 75 3.83 -9.37 1.88
C VAL A 75 4.19 -8.09 2.62
N THR A 76 5.47 -7.71 2.60
CA THR A 76 5.93 -6.48 3.25
C THR A 76 5.29 -5.24 2.62
N THR A 77 5.25 -5.16 1.29
CA THR A 77 4.65 -4.04 0.56
C THR A 77 3.17 -3.85 0.91
N ILE A 78 2.40 -4.94 0.97
CA ILE A 78 0.98 -4.91 1.32
C ILE A 78 0.82 -4.51 2.79
N ALA A 79 1.63 -5.04 3.70
CA ALA A 79 1.55 -4.72 5.12
C ALA A 79 1.81 -3.22 5.39
N GLU A 80 2.83 -2.65 4.76
CA GLU A 80 3.15 -1.21 4.84
C GLU A 80 2.03 -0.34 4.26
N TYR A 81 1.46 -0.75 3.13
CA TYR A 81 0.28 -0.09 2.55
C TYR A 81 -0.90 -0.11 3.52
N LEU A 82 -1.26 -1.27 4.09
CA LEU A 82 -2.42 -1.40 4.99
C LEU A 82 -2.23 -0.59 6.29
N ALA A 83 -1.00 -0.46 6.76
CA ALA A 83 -0.67 0.34 7.94
C ALA A 83 -0.89 1.84 7.73
N THR A 84 -0.79 2.32 6.49
CA THR A 84 -0.91 3.74 6.14
C THR A 84 -2.22 4.08 5.42
N ALA A 85 -2.95 3.06 4.97
CA ALA A 85 -4.22 3.22 4.27
C ALA A 85 -5.32 3.79 5.16
N LYS A 86 -6.05 4.76 4.61
CA LYS A 86 -7.20 5.39 5.28
C LYS A 86 -8.46 4.53 5.09
N PRO A 87 -9.46 4.65 5.99
CA PRO A 87 -10.78 4.05 5.77
C PRO A 87 -11.33 4.40 4.38
N GLY A 88 -11.92 3.41 3.68
CA GLY A 88 -12.44 3.58 2.33
C GLY A 88 -11.39 3.63 1.22
N ALA A 89 -10.15 3.18 1.47
CA ALA A 89 -9.09 3.17 0.46
C ALA A 89 -9.44 2.30 -0.75
N LYS A 90 -9.57 2.92 -1.92
CA LYS A 90 -9.77 2.22 -3.20
C LYS A 90 -8.42 1.76 -3.78
N PRO A 91 -8.39 0.66 -4.55
CA PRO A 91 -9.52 -0.18 -4.95
C PRO A 91 -9.88 -1.30 -3.95
N LEU A 92 -9.18 -1.40 -2.82
CA LEU A 92 -9.34 -2.48 -1.83
C LEU A 92 -10.71 -2.46 -1.13
N CYS A 93 -11.20 -1.27 -0.80
CA CYS A 93 -12.47 -1.03 -0.13
C CYS A 93 -13.47 -0.41 -1.09
N GLN A 94 -14.55 -1.13 -1.38
CA GLN A 94 -15.66 -0.70 -2.22
C GLN A 94 -16.99 -0.94 -1.51
#